data_AF-A0A352D3E6-F1
#
_entry.id   AF-A0A352D3E6-F1
#
_cell.length_a   1.000
_cell.length_b   1.000
_cell.length_c   1.000
_cell.angle_alpha   90.00
_cell.angle_beta   90.00
_cell.angle_gamma   90.00
#
_symmetry.space_group_name_H-M   'P 1'
#
loop_
_entity.id
_entity.type
_entity.pdbx_description
1 polymer ?
#
loop_
_entity_poly.entity_id
_entity_poly.type
_entity_poly.pdbx_seq_one_letter_code
_entity_poly.pdbx_strand_id
1 'polypeptide(L)'
;MKKTILIMAVLLLSFQTTYAYSFKDVSTHNLESDCWIVFEENVYDITEYVPLNDLDIDIRTMCGKDVTRDIASTAVEGEDYKTNTYNLLQQYLIGNITLNNGNTLNTSKENPYNLVIPLLLSIILYWIPYMIIKTTKKLSLLKGFNGFWNTMLFLFLLIPTFGFGILMILKYHVPALSNIRFNFLYWHVELSIFMGVLGINHFLQRFPMYLTQLKRRRNS
;
A
#
# COMPACT_ATOMS: atom_id res chain seq x y z
N MET A 1 -25.27 17.83 5.36
CA MET A 1 -24.28 17.06 4.58
C MET A 1 -23.04 17.85 4.14
N LYS A 2 -23.04 19.20 4.10
CA LYS A 2 -21.84 19.99 3.73
C LYS A 2 -20.80 20.19 4.85
N LYS A 3 -21.14 19.94 6.13
CA LYS A 3 -20.24 20.18 7.27
C LYS A 3 -19.43 18.97 7.74
N THR A 4 -19.80 17.74 7.36
CA THR A 4 -19.12 16.51 7.81
C THR A 4 -17.91 16.12 6.95
N ILE A 5 -17.78 16.67 5.74
CA ILE A 5 -16.67 16.35 4.83
C ILE A 5 -15.37 17.09 5.21
N LEU A 6 -15.48 18.21 5.93
CA LEU A 6 -14.32 19.03 6.30
C LEU A 6 -13.51 18.46 7.48
N ILE A 7 -14.14 17.65 8.34
CA ILE A 7 -13.50 17.13 9.56
C ILE A 7 -12.68 15.85 9.27
N MET A 8 -12.99 15.12 8.20
CA MET A 8 -12.28 13.89 7.84
C MET A 8 -10.95 14.13 7.09
N ALA A 9 -10.77 15.32 6.50
CA ALA A 9 -9.57 15.69 5.76
C ALA A 9 -8.41 16.17 6.66
N VAL A 10 -8.73 16.60 7.89
CA VAL A 10 -7.74 17.21 8.81
C VAL A 10 -7.05 16.16 9.69
N LEU A 11 -7.59 14.95 9.81
CA LEU A 11 -7.00 13.87 10.64
C LEU A 11 -5.88 13.06 9.95
N LEU A 12 -5.65 13.27 8.65
CA LEU A 12 -4.70 12.49 7.83
C LEU A 12 -3.30 13.13 7.70
N LEU A 13 -3.07 14.26 8.35
CA LEU A 13 -1.74 14.89 8.46
C LEU A 13 -1.07 14.45 9.77
N SER A 14 -0.91 13.14 9.96
CA SER A 14 0.02 12.64 10.97
C SER A 14 1.44 12.89 10.47
N PHE A 15 2.06 13.96 10.99
CA PHE A 15 3.47 14.26 10.82
C PHE A 15 4.30 13.00 11.11
N GLN A 16 4.98 12.47 10.09
CA GLN A 16 6.00 11.45 10.32
C GLN A 16 7.20 12.15 10.93
N THR A 17 7.41 11.93 12.23
CA THR A 17 8.61 12.41 12.91
C THR A 17 9.75 11.48 12.50
N THR A 18 10.65 11.96 11.62
CA THR A 18 11.87 11.23 11.26
C THR A 18 12.92 11.51 12.33
N TYR A 19 13.36 10.48 13.04
CA TYR A 19 14.47 10.59 13.98
C TYR A 19 15.80 10.54 13.22
N ALA A 20 16.78 11.27 13.76
CA ALA A 20 18.09 11.40 13.18
C ALA A 20 19.09 10.62 14.05
N TYR A 21 19.79 9.67 13.47
CA TYR A 21 20.70 8.73 14.14
C TYR A 21 22.11 8.86 13.58
N SER A 22 23.10 8.38 14.33
CA SER A 22 24.48 8.24 13.84
C SER A 22 24.83 6.77 13.61
N PHE A 23 25.88 6.51 12.83
CA PHE A 23 26.43 5.14 12.70
C PHE A 23 26.86 4.55 14.05
N LYS A 24 27.22 5.41 15.01
CA LYS A 24 27.57 4.99 16.37
C LYS A 24 26.35 4.54 17.15
N ASP A 25 25.19 5.17 16.93
CA ASP A 25 23.95 4.72 17.56
C ASP A 25 23.59 3.34 17.02
N VAL A 26 23.56 3.18 15.70
CA VAL A 26 23.24 1.90 15.04
C VAL A 26 24.17 0.77 15.47
N SER A 27 25.48 1.02 15.61
CA SER A 27 26.43 -0.03 15.98
C SER A 27 26.26 -0.59 17.40
N THR A 28 25.49 0.08 18.26
CA THR A 28 25.12 -0.46 19.59
C THR A 28 24.01 -1.52 19.51
N HIS A 29 23.23 -1.54 18.43
CA HIS A 29 22.14 -2.48 18.19
C HIS A 29 22.61 -3.62 17.29
N ASN A 30 23.52 -4.44 17.83
CA ASN A 30 24.26 -5.48 17.10
C ASN A 30 23.91 -6.93 17.53
N LEU A 31 22.80 -7.12 18.24
CA LEU A 31 22.35 -8.42 18.74
C LEU A 31 21.09 -8.88 18.01
N GLU A 32 20.84 -10.18 17.96
CA GLU A 32 19.59 -10.71 17.37
C GLU A 32 18.33 -10.19 18.08
N SER A 33 18.40 -9.98 19.40
CA SER A 33 17.32 -9.41 20.19
C SER A 33 17.26 -7.87 20.15
N ASP A 34 18.18 -7.22 19.45
CA ASP A 34 18.30 -5.76 19.32
C ASP A 34 19.17 -5.42 18.10
N CYS A 35 18.55 -5.46 16.91
CA CYS A 35 19.24 -5.50 15.62
C CYS A 35 18.82 -4.32 14.73
N TRP A 36 19.70 -3.36 14.57
CA TRP A 36 19.51 -2.27 13.61
C TRP A 36 20.49 -2.37 12.44
N ILE A 37 20.08 -1.91 11.27
CA ILE A 37 20.93 -1.86 10.08
C ILE A 37 20.85 -0.49 9.42
N VAL A 38 21.91 -0.12 8.70
CA VAL A 38 21.89 1.01 7.77
C VAL A 38 21.77 0.50 6.34
N PHE A 39 20.84 1.06 5.58
CA PHE A 39 20.73 0.82 4.15
C PHE A 39 20.40 2.13 3.44
N GLU A 40 21.27 2.55 2.53
CA GLU A 40 21.18 3.82 1.80
C GLU A 40 20.85 5.01 2.71
N GLU A 41 21.70 5.20 3.73
CA GLU A 41 21.61 6.31 4.70
C GLU A 41 20.36 6.30 5.60
N ASN A 42 19.52 5.26 5.50
CA ASN A 42 18.37 5.06 6.38
C ASN A 42 18.67 4.02 7.46
N VAL A 43 18.08 4.20 8.64
CA VAL A 43 18.21 3.30 9.78
C VAL A 43 16.93 2.50 9.96
N TYR A 44 17.09 1.18 10.05
CA TYR A 44 16.00 0.22 10.16
C TYR A 44 16.16 -0.62 11.42
N ASP A 45 15.09 -0.75 12.20
CA ASP A 45 15.00 -1.69 13.31
C ASP A 45 14.37 -2.99 12.82
N ILE A 46 15.21 -3.99 12.56
CA ILE A 46 14.80 -5.29 12.03
C ILE A 46 14.72 -6.36 13.12
N THR A 47 14.74 -5.98 14.40
CA THR A 47 14.77 -6.91 15.54
C THR A 47 13.69 -7.99 15.45
N GLU A 48 12.46 -7.61 15.10
CA GLU A 48 11.34 -8.56 14.96
C GLU A 48 11.45 -9.43 13.71
N TYR A 49 12.23 -9.02 12.71
CA TYR A 49 12.41 -9.74 11.46
C TYR A 49 13.51 -10.81 11.52
N VAL A 50 14.55 -10.60 12.35
CA VAL A 50 15.68 -11.53 12.47
C VAL A 50 15.26 -12.99 12.68
N PRO A 51 14.35 -13.32 13.62
CA PRO A 51 13.95 -14.71 13.87
C PRO A 51 12.96 -15.28 12.83
N LEU A 52 12.41 -14.44 11.94
CA LEU A 52 11.40 -14.81 10.93
C LEU A 52 12.00 -15.00 9.53
N ASN A 53 13.31 -14.86 9.40
CA ASN A 53 13.97 -14.91 8.11
C ASN A 53 14.13 -16.36 7.61
N ASP A 54 13.27 -16.74 6.66
CA ASP A 54 13.34 -18.02 5.91
C ASP A 54 14.35 -17.96 4.74
N LEU A 55 15.17 -16.90 4.62
CA LEU A 55 16.19 -16.80 3.56
C LEU A 55 17.46 -17.56 3.99
N ASP A 56 18.17 -18.13 3.01
CA ASP A 56 19.46 -18.81 3.19
C ASP A 56 20.62 -17.81 3.47
N ILE A 57 20.30 -16.64 4.03
CA ILE A 57 21.24 -15.57 4.33
C ILE A 57 21.22 -15.35 5.83
N ASP A 58 22.38 -15.47 6.48
CA ASP A 58 22.50 -15.18 7.90
C ASP A 58 22.48 -13.66 8.16
N ILE A 59 21.28 -13.09 8.20
CA ILE A 59 21.05 -11.67 8.46
C ILE A 59 21.47 -11.23 9.86
N ARG A 60 21.75 -12.14 10.80
CA ARG A 60 22.29 -11.77 12.12
C ARG A 60 23.66 -11.13 11.99
N THR A 61 24.42 -11.50 10.96
CA THR A 61 25.74 -10.92 10.69
C THR A 61 25.68 -9.45 10.28
N MET A 62 24.50 -8.93 9.94
CA MET A 62 24.25 -7.58 9.49
C MET A 62 23.91 -6.60 10.62
N CYS A 63 23.56 -7.09 11.81
CA CYS A 63 23.19 -6.24 12.94
C CYS A 63 24.31 -5.25 13.31
N GLY A 64 23.93 -3.99 13.49
CA GLY A 64 24.81 -2.87 13.81
C GLY A 64 25.67 -2.37 12.65
N LYS A 65 25.37 -2.74 11.39
CA LYS A 65 26.21 -2.44 10.22
C LYS A 65 25.48 -1.71 9.09
N ASP A 66 26.26 -1.10 8.22
CA ASP A 66 25.82 -0.61 6.92
C ASP A 66 25.88 -1.73 5.88
N VAL A 67 24.71 -2.16 5.44
CA VAL A 67 24.52 -3.25 4.48
C VAL A 67 24.25 -2.76 3.06
N THR A 68 24.43 -1.46 2.80
CA THR A 68 24.21 -0.86 1.47
C THR A 68 24.98 -1.59 0.39
N ARG A 69 26.25 -1.91 0.66
CA ARG A 69 27.10 -2.63 -0.28
C ARG A 69 26.76 -4.12 -0.36
N ASP A 70 26.37 -4.72 0.75
CA ASP A 70 26.02 -6.14 0.81
C ASP A 70 24.76 -6.40 -0.04
N ILE A 71 23.71 -5.60 0.17
CA ILE A 71 22.47 -5.65 -0.62
C ILE A 71 22.72 -5.27 -2.09
N ALA A 72 23.55 -4.25 -2.36
CA ALA A 72 23.88 -3.88 -3.73
C ALA A 72 24.69 -4.96 -4.46
N SER A 73 25.52 -5.73 -3.76
CA SER A 73 26.29 -6.84 -4.33
C SER A 73 25.44 -8.07 -4.62
N THR A 74 24.38 -8.31 -3.82
CA THR A 74 23.36 -9.33 -4.10
C THR A 74 22.45 -8.90 -5.27
N ALA A 75 22.25 -7.59 -5.48
CA ALA A 75 21.44 -7.04 -6.57
C ALA A 75 22.03 -7.22 -7.98
N VAL A 76 23.15 -7.94 -8.14
CA VAL A 76 23.62 -8.43 -9.45
C VAL A 76 22.55 -9.33 -10.10
N GLU A 77 21.62 -9.90 -9.32
CA GLU A 77 20.39 -10.54 -9.79
C GLU A 77 19.19 -9.56 -9.86
N GLY A 78 19.30 -8.51 -10.68
CA GLY A 78 18.17 -7.75 -11.22
C GLY A 78 17.56 -6.65 -10.33
N GLU A 79 16.95 -5.65 -10.98
CA GLU A 79 16.26 -4.49 -10.36
C GLU A 79 15.11 -4.88 -9.39
N ASP A 80 14.56 -6.09 -9.55
CA ASP A 80 13.44 -6.60 -8.75
C ASP A 80 13.85 -6.95 -7.31
N TYR A 81 15.09 -7.43 -7.08
CA TYR A 81 15.59 -7.75 -5.74
C TYR A 81 15.73 -6.49 -4.89
N LYS A 82 16.30 -5.43 -5.48
CA LYS A 82 16.47 -4.13 -4.84
C LYS A 82 15.10 -3.55 -4.46
N THR A 83 14.13 -3.55 -5.39
CA THR A 83 12.76 -3.06 -5.15
C THR A 83 12.02 -3.81 -4.03
N ASN A 84 12.11 -5.14 -4.01
CA ASN A 84 11.45 -5.94 -2.97
C ASN A 84 12.10 -5.75 -1.60
N THR A 85 13.44 -5.68 -1.57
CA THR A 85 14.20 -5.42 -0.34
C THR A 85 13.87 -4.04 0.23
N TYR A 86 13.74 -3.01 -0.60
CA TYR A 86 13.23 -1.71 -0.14
C TYR A 86 11.84 -1.84 0.47
N ASN A 87 10.88 -2.45 -0.24
CA ASN A 87 9.50 -2.54 0.25
C ASN A 87 9.43 -3.28 1.60
N LEU A 88 10.24 -4.33 1.78
CA LEU A 88 10.35 -5.06 3.04
C LEU A 88 11.04 -4.25 4.14
N LEU A 89 12.10 -3.50 3.84
CA LEU A 89 12.79 -2.70 4.85
C LEU A 89 11.97 -1.46 5.26
N GLN A 90 11.15 -0.90 4.38
CA GLN A 90 10.37 0.32 4.65
C GLN A 90 9.45 0.22 5.88
N GLN A 91 8.93 -0.98 6.20
CA GLN A 91 8.12 -1.22 7.40
C GLN A 91 8.94 -1.19 8.71
N TYR A 92 10.27 -1.32 8.61
CA TYR A 92 11.21 -1.29 9.74
C TYR A 92 11.95 0.06 9.88
N LEU A 93 11.63 1.05 9.05
CA LEU A 93 12.32 2.34 9.04
C LEU A 93 12.08 3.12 10.34
N ILE A 94 13.14 3.44 11.08
CA ILE A 94 13.07 4.24 12.31
C ILE A 94 13.64 5.65 12.14
N GLY A 95 14.46 5.90 11.11
CA GLY A 95 15.03 7.22 10.84
C GLY A 95 16.13 7.23 9.78
N ASN A 96 16.93 8.29 9.75
CA ASN A 96 18.05 8.46 8.83
C ASN A 96 19.37 8.73 9.55
N ILE A 97 20.48 8.55 8.85
CA ILE A 97 21.80 8.90 9.35
C ILE A 97 22.02 10.41 9.21
N THR A 98 22.34 11.08 10.31
CA THR A 98 22.88 12.45 10.28
C THR A 98 24.31 12.41 9.80
N LEU A 99 24.53 12.74 8.53
CA LEU A 99 25.85 13.12 8.07
C LEU A 99 26.13 14.53 8.59
N ASN A 100 27.18 14.67 9.40
CA ASN A 100 27.63 15.96 9.97
C ASN A 100 28.25 16.89 8.90
N ASN A 101 27.66 16.96 7.71
CA ASN A 101 28.00 17.92 6.66
C ASN A 101 26.71 18.66 6.28
N GLY A 102 26.74 19.98 6.39
CA GLY A 102 25.60 20.91 6.28
C GLY A 102 24.96 21.03 4.90
N ASN A 103 24.65 19.92 4.25
CA ASN A 103 23.74 19.86 3.12
C ASN A 103 22.56 19.00 3.56
N THR A 104 21.47 19.64 3.97
CA THR A 104 20.16 19.01 4.09
C THR A 104 19.73 18.50 2.73
N LEU A 105 20.16 17.29 2.38
CA LEU A 105 19.53 16.50 1.33
C LEU A 105 18.16 16.13 1.89
N ASN A 106 17.14 16.87 1.47
CA ASN A 106 15.77 16.46 1.62
C ASN A 106 15.59 15.17 0.81
N THR A 107 15.94 14.02 1.39
CA THR A 107 15.45 12.72 0.95
C THR A 107 13.97 12.67 1.33
N SER A 108 13.15 13.35 0.52
CA SER A 108 11.71 13.19 0.63
C SER A 108 11.41 11.72 0.39
N LYS A 109 10.95 11.05 1.46
CA LYS A 109 10.36 9.72 1.43
C LYS A 109 9.28 9.67 0.35
N GLU A 110 9.65 9.29 -0.86
CA GLU A 110 8.68 9.16 -1.95
C GLU A 110 8.00 7.80 -1.80
N ASN A 111 6.73 7.85 -1.40
CA ASN A 111 5.88 6.67 -1.43
C ASN A 111 5.72 6.26 -2.91
N PRO A 112 6.10 5.02 -3.29
CA PRO A 112 6.01 4.59 -4.69
C PRO A 112 4.55 4.48 -5.16
N TYR A 113 3.58 4.48 -4.25
CA TYR A 113 2.16 4.43 -4.53
C TYR A 113 1.55 5.83 -4.63
N ASN A 114 0.65 6.00 -5.60
CA ASN A 114 -0.07 7.24 -5.80
C ASN A 114 -1.47 7.14 -5.19
N LEU A 115 -1.66 7.72 -4.00
CA LEU A 115 -2.99 7.71 -3.37
C LEU A 115 -4.01 8.59 -4.12
N VAL A 116 -3.57 9.72 -4.66
CA VAL A 116 -4.47 10.79 -5.12
C VAL A 116 -5.11 10.43 -6.46
N ILE A 117 -4.33 9.91 -7.41
CA ILE A 117 -4.81 9.65 -8.77
C ILE A 117 -5.93 8.60 -8.79
N PRO A 118 -5.77 7.38 -8.25
CA PRO A 118 -6.81 6.34 -8.26
C PRO A 118 -8.04 6.77 -7.47
N LEU A 119 -7.85 7.51 -6.38
CA LEU A 119 -8.93 8.00 -5.54
C LEU A 119 -9.79 9.03 -6.27
N LEU A 120 -9.19 10.05 -6.90
CA LEU A 120 -9.96 11.04 -7.65
C LEU A 120 -10.61 10.43 -8.89
N LEU A 121 -9.88 9.59 -9.61
CA LEU A 121 -10.39 8.93 -10.81
C LEU A 121 -11.61 8.05 -10.51
N SER A 122 -11.56 7.24 -9.45
CA SER A 122 -12.69 6.37 -9.06
C SER A 122 -13.92 7.16 -8.60
N ILE A 123 -13.74 8.25 -7.85
CA ILE A 123 -14.83 9.13 -7.44
C ILE A 123 -15.51 9.76 -8.65
N ILE A 124 -14.72 10.33 -9.57
CA ILE A 124 -15.21 10.96 -10.80
C ILE A 124 -15.95 9.94 -11.67
N LEU A 125 -15.35 8.78 -11.88
CA LEU A 125 -15.89 7.70 -12.70
C LEU A 125 -17.24 7.19 -12.18
N TYR A 126 -17.45 7.16 -10.85
CA TYR A 126 -18.70 6.71 -10.27
C TYR A 126 -19.77 7.82 -10.26
N TRP A 127 -19.44 9.00 -9.75
CA TRP A 127 -20.43 10.03 -9.42
C TRP A 127 -20.91 10.83 -10.63
N ILE A 128 -20.05 11.13 -11.62
CA ILE A 128 -20.47 11.86 -12.82
C ILE A 128 -21.60 11.13 -13.57
N PRO A 129 -21.43 9.86 -13.99
CA PRO A 129 -22.50 9.14 -14.69
C PRO A 129 -23.74 8.93 -13.81
N TYR A 130 -23.56 8.68 -12.51
CA TYR A 130 -24.70 8.57 -11.58
C TYR A 130 -25.54 9.85 -11.56
N MET A 131 -24.89 11.02 -11.48
CA MET A 131 -25.58 12.31 -11.46
C MET A 131 -26.29 12.61 -12.78
N ILE A 132 -25.64 12.32 -13.92
CA ILE A 132 -26.25 12.46 -15.25
C ILE A 132 -27.49 11.56 -15.37
N ILE A 133 -27.40 10.29 -14.98
CA ILE A 133 -28.53 9.37 -15.06
C ILE A 133 -29.66 9.82 -14.13
N LYS A 134 -29.32 10.31 -12.93
CA LYS A 134 -30.30 10.81 -11.97
C LYS A 134 -31.05 12.04 -12.49
N THR A 135 -30.41 12.94 -13.24
CA THR A 135 -31.09 14.12 -13.82
C THR A 135 -32.07 13.73 -14.92
N THR A 136 -31.82 12.64 -15.66
CA THR A 136 -32.76 12.16 -16.70
C THR A 136 -34.09 11.62 -16.16
N LYS A 137 -34.19 11.33 -14.85
CA LYS A 137 -35.35 10.69 -14.19
C LYS A 137 -35.81 9.36 -14.82
N LYS A 138 -35.05 8.75 -15.74
CA LYS A 138 -35.37 7.46 -16.36
C LYS A 138 -34.99 6.31 -15.44
N LEU A 139 -36.01 5.64 -14.88
CA LEU A 139 -35.81 4.52 -13.95
C LEU A 139 -35.05 3.33 -14.58
N SER A 140 -35.26 3.06 -15.88
CA SER A 140 -34.56 1.99 -16.59
C SER A 140 -33.05 2.19 -16.63
N LEU A 141 -32.58 3.42 -16.88
CA LEU A 141 -31.17 3.77 -16.88
C LEU A 141 -30.54 3.63 -15.49
N LEU A 142 -31.28 4.00 -14.43
CA LEU A 142 -30.79 3.82 -13.06
C LEU A 142 -30.67 2.34 -12.68
N LYS A 143 -31.62 1.49 -13.12
CA LYS A 143 -31.52 0.04 -12.94
C LYS A 143 -30.33 -0.53 -13.72
N GLY A 144 -30.11 -0.09 -14.96
CA GLY A 144 -28.97 -0.48 -15.79
C GLY A 144 -27.63 -0.09 -15.16
N PHE A 145 -27.51 1.15 -14.66
CA PHE A 145 -26.34 1.63 -13.94
C PHE A 145 -26.01 0.76 -12.72
N ASN A 146 -27.02 0.45 -11.90
CA ASN A 146 -26.82 -0.41 -10.74
C ASN A 146 -26.42 -1.83 -11.15
N GLY A 147 -27.03 -2.39 -12.19
CA GLY A 147 -26.68 -3.71 -12.73
C GLY A 147 -25.25 -3.77 -13.23
N PHE A 148 -24.84 -2.75 -14.00
CA PHE A 148 -23.47 -2.60 -14.47
C PHE A 148 -22.46 -2.62 -13.31
N TRP A 149 -22.66 -1.77 -12.30
CA TRP A 149 -21.71 -1.69 -11.18
C TRP A 149 -21.68 -2.94 -10.30
N ASN A 150 -22.81 -3.65 -10.12
CA ASN A 150 -22.80 -4.94 -9.43
C ASN A 150 -21.88 -5.95 -10.13
N THR A 151 -21.99 -6.06 -11.46
CA THR A 151 -21.15 -6.98 -12.26
C THR A 151 -19.69 -6.52 -12.29
N MET A 152 -19.46 -5.22 -12.48
CA MET A 152 -18.13 -4.63 -12.55
C MET A 152 -17.37 -4.84 -11.23
N LEU A 153 -17.99 -4.51 -10.09
CA LEU A 153 -17.38 -4.70 -8.78
C LEU A 153 -17.05 -6.16 -8.50
N PHE A 154 -17.90 -7.11 -8.93
CA PHE A 154 -17.63 -8.54 -8.77
C PHE A 154 -16.43 -9.01 -9.61
N LEU A 155 -16.39 -8.65 -10.90
CA LEU A 155 -15.31 -9.06 -11.80
C LEU A 155 -13.95 -8.49 -11.38
N PHE A 156 -13.92 -7.23 -10.98
CA PHE A 156 -12.69 -6.56 -10.57
C PHE A 156 -12.28 -6.92 -9.13
N LEU A 157 -13.18 -7.43 -8.30
CA LEU A 157 -12.78 -8.10 -7.06
C LEU A 157 -12.06 -9.42 -7.36
N LEU A 158 -12.57 -10.20 -8.33
CA LEU A 158 -12.02 -11.51 -8.67
C LEU A 158 -10.63 -11.41 -9.35
N ILE A 159 -10.46 -10.53 -10.33
CA ILE A 159 -9.25 -10.54 -11.17
C ILE A 159 -8.07 -9.81 -10.49
N PRO A 160 -8.11 -8.48 -10.24
CA PRO A 160 -7.06 -7.76 -9.52
C PRO A 160 -6.80 -8.24 -8.10
N THR A 161 -7.86 -8.51 -7.32
CA THR A 161 -7.70 -8.73 -5.88
C THR A 161 -7.34 -10.18 -5.59
N PHE A 162 -8.17 -11.11 -6.05
CA PHE A 162 -7.94 -12.54 -5.82
C PHE A 162 -6.87 -13.11 -6.78
N GLY A 163 -6.92 -12.76 -8.07
CA GLY A 163 -5.95 -13.22 -9.05
C GLY A 163 -4.52 -12.75 -8.75
N PHE A 164 -4.28 -11.46 -8.54
CA PHE A 164 -2.92 -10.99 -8.23
C PHE A 164 -2.45 -11.50 -6.87
N GLY A 165 -3.33 -11.63 -5.87
CA GLY A 165 -2.99 -12.24 -4.58
C GLY A 165 -2.44 -13.66 -4.75
N ILE A 166 -3.14 -14.51 -5.51
CA ILE A 166 -2.67 -15.88 -5.80
C ILE A 166 -1.36 -15.87 -6.58
N LEU A 167 -1.23 -15.03 -7.60
CA LEU A 167 -0.01 -14.95 -8.39
C LEU A 167 1.20 -14.52 -7.54
N MET A 168 1.01 -13.58 -6.61
CA MET A 168 2.06 -13.17 -5.68
C MET A 168 2.48 -14.31 -4.76
N ILE A 169 1.55 -15.11 -4.25
CA ILE A 169 1.87 -16.30 -3.43
C ILE A 169 2.61 -17.34 -4.27
N LEU A 170 2.10 -17.66 -5.47
CA LEU A 170 2.72 -18.66 -6.35
C LEU A 170 4.11 -18.25 -6.84
N LYS A 171 4.40 -16.95 -6.93
CA LYS A 171 5.72 -16.42 -7.31
C LYS A 171 6.83 -16.94 -6.39
N TYR A 172 6.55 -17.23 -5.12
CA TYR A 172 7.52 -17.79 -4.17
C TYR A 172 7.84 -19.27 -4.43
N HIS A 173 6.88 -20.03 -4.98
CA HIS A 173 7.02 -21.48 -5.15
C HIS A 173 7.31 -21.90 -6.59
N VAL A 174 7.08 -21.02 -7.57
CA VAL A 174 7.23 -21.31 -9.00
C VAL A 174 8.27 -20.36 -9.62
N PRO A 175 9.52 -20.82 -9.84
CA PRO A 175 10.59 -19.99 -10.41
C PRO A 175 10.27 -19.43 -11.80
N ALA A 176 9.40 -20.10 -12.57
CA ALA A 176 8.96 -19.58 -13.87
C ALA A 176 8.16 -18.27 -13.76
N LEU A 177 7.53 -18.00 -12.61
CA LEU A 177 6.76 -16.78 -12.35
C LEU A 177 7.61 -15.65 -11.74
N SER A 178 8.81 -15.96 -11.23
CA SER A 178 9.67 -14.96 -10.60
C SER A 178 10.32 -14.01 -11.61
N ASN A 179 10.61 -14.49 -12.82
CA ASN A 179 11.25 -13.75 -13.91
C ASN A 179 10.28 -12.84 -14.71
N ILE A 180 9.05 -12.67 -14.23
CA ILE A 180 8.08 -11.78 -14.88
C ILE A 180 8.38 -10.34 -14.44
N ARG A 181 8.79 -9.51 -15.41
CA ARG A 181 9.01 -8.06 -15.26
C ARG A 181 7.70 -7.28 -15.06
N PHE A 182 6.97 -7.58 -14.00
CA PHE A 182 5.72 -6.90 -13.65
C PHE A 182 5.67 -6.67 -12.13
N ASN A 183 5.40 -5.41 -11.73
CA ASN A 183 5.30 -5.06 -10.32
C ASN A 183 3.90 -5.38 -9.78
N PHE A 184 3.69 -6.66 -9.43
CA PHE A 184 2.41 -7.15 -8.93
C PHE A 184 1.95 -6.43 -7.66
N LEU A 185 2.87 -6.11 -6.75
CA LEU A 185 2.53 -5.43 -5.50
C LEU A 185 2.03 -4.00 -5.76
N TYR A 186 2.73 -3.25 -6.63
CA TYR A 186 2.30 -1.92 -7.07
C TYR A 186 0.87 -1.95 -7.61
N TRP A 187 0.63 -2.77 -8.63
CA TRP A 187 -0.68 -2.81 -9.28
C TRP A 187 -1.79 -3.40 -8.40
N HIS A 188 -1.45 -4.32 -7.50
CA HIS A 188 -2.41 -4.86 -6.54
C HIS A 188 -2.90 -3.76 -5.58
N VAL A 189 -2.01 -2.92 -5.05
CA VAL A 189 -2.37 -1.82 -4.16
C VAL A 189 -3.16 -0.73 -4.89
N GLU A 190 -2.66 -0.26 -6.03
CA GLU A 190 -3.29 0.82 -6.82
C GLU A 190 -4.72 0.45 -7.26
N LEU A 191 -4.90 -0.78 -7.77
CA LEU A 191 -6.21 -1.28 -8.16
C LEU A 191 -7.11 -1.55 -6.95
N SER A 192 -6.56 -1.95 -5.80
CA SER A 192 -7.33 -2.14 -4.56
C SER A 192 -7.89 -0.82 -4.03
N ILE A 193 -7.10 0.27 -4.06
CA ILE A 193 -7.57 1.61 -3.70
C ILE A 193 -8.71 2.03 -4.63
N PHE A 194 -8.48 1.92 -5.95
CA PHE A 194 -9.47 2.27 -6.96
C PHE A 194 -10.80 1.51 -6.77
N MET A 195 -10.72 0.19 -6.61
CA MET A 195 -11.89 -0.67 -6.44
C MET A 195 -12.56 -0.51 -5.09
N GLY A 196 -11.79 -0.31 -4.02
CA GLY A 196 -12.31 -0.04 -2.68
C GLY A 196 -13.14 1.24 -2.67
N VAL A 197 -12.66 2.31 -3.30
CA VAL A 197 -13.40 3.58 -3.40
C VAL A 197 -14.67 3.42 -4.24
N LEU A 198 -14.63 2.70 -5.35
CA LEU A 198 -15.84 2.39 -6.13
C LEU A 198 -16.86 1.59 -5.31
N GLY A 199 -16.41 0.56 -4.59
CA GLY A 199 -17.26 -0.28 -3.74
C GLY A 199 -17.91 0.51 -2.61
N ILE A 200 -17.16 1.36 -1.92
CA ILE A 200 -17.68 2.23 -0.86
C ILE A 200 -18.72 3.20 -1.43
N ASN A 201 -18.43 3.86 -2.55
CA ASN A 201 -19.38 4.79 -3.18
C ASN A 201 -20.66 4.08 -3.62
N HIS A 202 -20.54 2.87 -4.17
CA HIS A 202 -21.68 2.05 -4.54
C HIS A 202 -22.53 1.64 -3.33
N PHE A 203 -21.88 1.18 -2.26
CA PHE A 203 -22.53 0.85 -1.01
C PHE A 203 -23.26 2.06 -0.41
N LEU A 204 -22.60 3.22 -0.30
CA LEU A 204 -23.19 4.45 0.22
C LEU A 204 -24.42 4.90 -0.59
N GLN A 205 -24.36 4.78 -1.92
CA GLN A 205 -25.49 5.08 -2.79
C GLN A 205 -26.68 4.15 -2.53
N ARG A 206 -26.44 2.89 -2.15
CA ARG A 206 -27.50 1.90 -1.85
C ARG A 206 -27.91 1.82 -0.39
N PHE A 207 -27.13 2.41 0.51
CA PHE A 207 -27.33 2.33 1.95
C PHE A 207 -28.77 2.65 2.41
N PRO A 208 -29.46 3.70 1.90
CA PRO A 208 -30.83 3.99 2.29
C PRO A 208 -31.83 2.88 1.93
N MET A 209 -31.61 2.15 0.82
CA MET A 209 -32.47 1.05 0.41
C MET A 209 -32.33 -0.14 1.36
N TYR A 210 -31.11 -0.46 1.80
CA TYR A 210 -30.88 -1.51 2.79
C TYR A 210 -31.53 -1.18 4.14
N LEU A 211 -31.41 0.07 4.60
CA LEU A 211 -32.10 0.53 5.82
C LEU A 211 -33.62 0.38 5.71
N THR A 212 -34.20 0.70 4.55
CA THR A 212 -35.63 0.56 4.31
C THR A 212 -36.08 -0.91 4.33
N GLN A 213 -35.28 -1.81 3.75
CA GLN A 213 -35.55 -3.25 3.76
C GLN A 213 -35.51 -3.83 5.17
N LEU A 214 -34.54 -3.41 5.99
CA LEU A 214 -34.44 -3.81 7.40
C LEU A 214 -35.64 -3.34 8.22
N LYS A 215 -36.10 -2.10 8.01
CA LYS A 215 -37.28 -1.56 8.69
C LYS A 215 -38.56 -2.33 8.32
N ARG A 216 -38.72 -2.71 7.05
CA ARG A 216 -39.90 -3.46 6.58
C ARG A 216 -39.98 -4.87 7.19
N ARG A 217 -38.84 -5.53 7.43
CA ARG A 217 -38.79 -6.84 8.10
C ARG A 217 -39.14 -6.80 9.58
N ARG A 218 -38.92 -5.66 10.27
CA ARG A 218 -39.26 -5.51 11.69
C ARG A 218 -40.76 -5.29 11.91
N ASN A 219 -41.45 -4.77 10.90
CA ASN A 219 -42.87 -4.41 10.97
C ASN A 219 -43.81 -5.47 10.34
N SER A 220 -43.27 -6.64 9.97
CA SER A 220 -43.99 -7.81 9.43
C SER A 220 -43.81 -8.99 10.35
#